data_AF-A0A914GLY6-F1
#
_entry.id   AF-A0A914GLY6-F1
#
_cell.length_a   1.000
_cell.length_b   1.000
_cell.length_c   1.000
_cell.angle_alpha   90.00
_cell.angle_beta   90.00
_cell.angle_gamma   90.00
#
_symmetry.space_group_name_H-M   'P 1'
#
loop_
_entity.id
_entity.type
_entity.pdbx_description
1 polymer ?
#
loop_
_entity_poly.entity_id
_entity_poly.type
_entity_poly.pdbx_seq_one_letter_code
_entity_poly.pdbx_strand_id
1 'polypeptide(L)'
;MKALKYFLLIFVVVSFVEAFPFIQRLRRQSGATKGSDALDITDARCNSEELLQIMTENISADVKQSRFKIMEAAEAQLGGNFNVICANGDFSYITSTRLYCLTTLENIKCYAFLAEGKLDRRLLKH
;
A
#
# COMPACT_ATOMS: atom_id res chain seq x y z
N MET A 1 -26.95 23.16 17.02
CA MET A 1 -25.92 22.65 17.95
C MET A 1 -25.40 21.28 17.51
N LYS A 2 -24.65 21.19 16.41
CA LYS A 2 -23.97 19.94 15.97
C LYS A 2 -22.49 20.16 15.62
N ALA A 3 -22.05 21.42 15.47
CA ALA A 3 -20.66 21.79 15.17
C ALA A 3 -19.70 21.66 16.38
N LEU A 4 -20.20 21.76 17.62
CA LEU A 4 -19.34 21.75 18.82
C LEU A 4 -18.80 20.34 19.18
N LYS A 5 -19.48 19.26 18.76
CA LYS A 5 -19.01 17.88 18.99
C LYS A 5 -17.89 17.46 18.02
N TYR A 6 -17.91 17.94 16.77
CA TYR A 6 -16.88 17.64 15.78
C TYR A 6 -15.56 18.36 16.09
N PHE A 7 -15.64 19.58 16.61
CA PHE A 7 -14.46 20.36 17.02
C PHE A 7 -13.71 19.71 18.19
N LEU A 8 -14.42 19.05 19.11
CA LEU A 8 -13.84 18.42 20.30
C LEU A 8 -13.21 17.05 20.01
N LEU A 9 -13.67 16.34 18.97
CA LEU A 9 -13.05 15.09 18.51
C LEU A 9 -11.78 15.33 17.71
N ILE A 10 -11.71 16.41 16.93
CA ILE A 10 -10.51 16.76 16.14
C ILE A 10 -9.36 17.20 17.05
N PHE A 11 -9.64 17.89 18.16
CA PHE A 11 -8.61 18.35 19.11
C PHE A 11 -7.87 17.23 19.87
N VAL A 12 -8.45 16.04 20.01
CA VAL A 12 -7.81 14.92 20.74
C VAL A 12 -6.80 14.17 19.87
N VAL A 13 -7.01 14.14 18.55
CA VAL A 13 -6.17 13.37 17.62
C VAL A 13 -4.89 14.11 17.24
N VAL A 14 -4.92 15.45 17.21
CA VAL A 14 -3.79 16.29 16.76
C VAL A 14 -2.66 16.38 17.80
N SER A 15 -2.96 16.16 19.09
CA SER A 15 -1.96 16.34 20.17
C SER A 15 -1.12 15.10 20.51
N PHE A 16 -1.41 13.92 19.93
CA PHE A 16 -0.70 12.67 20.27
C PHE A 16 0.35 12.24 19.23
N VAL A 17 0.47 12.94 18.09
CA VAL A 17 1.33 12.50 16.98
C VAL A 17 2.70 13.21 16.94
N GLU A 18 2.95 14.26 17.74
CA GLU A 18 4.14 15.11 17.58
C GLU A 18 5.25 14.97 18.65
N ALA A 19 5.19 13.98 19.55
CA ALA A 19 6.25 13.80 20.55
C ALA A 19 6.77 12.37 20.57
N PHE A 20 7.85 12.11 19.83
CA PHE A 20 9.09 11.46 20.27
C PHE A 20 9.86 10.85 19.09
N PRO A 21 10.82 11.60 18.50
CA PRO A 21 11.89 11.02 17.71
C PRO A 21 13.09 10.64 18.59
N PHE A 22 13.94 9.78 18.02
CA PHE A 22 15.39 9.75 18.23
C PHE A 22 15.96 9.01 19.46
N ILE A 23 16.45 7.79 19.24
CA ILE A 23 17.85 7.36 19.52
C ILE A 23 18.14 6.10 18.70
N GLN A 24 19.10 6.21 17.77
CA GLN A 24 19.72 5.09 17.08
C GLN A 24 20.67 4.34 18.03
N ARG A 25 20.65 3.00 17.99
CA ARG A 25 21.77 2.18 18.48
C ARG A 25 22.06 1.06 17.49
N LEU A 26 23.23 1.16 16.86
CA LEU A 26 23.80 0.20 15.91
C LEU A 26 23.75 -1.24 16.46
N ARG A 27 23.17 -2.18 15.70
CA ARG A 27 23.57 -3.58 15.77
C ARG A 27 23.52 -4.23 14.38
N ARG A 28 24.71 -4.62 13.94
CA ARG A 28 25.00 -5.53 12.82
C ARG A 28 24.34 -6.90 13.05
N GLN A 29 24.17 -7.65 11.94
CA GLN A 29 23.78 -9.08 11.79
C GLN A 29 22.30 -9.23 11.40
N SER A 30 21.98 -9.56 10.15
CA SER A 30 22.06 -10.91 9.54
C SER A 30 21.16 -11.93 10.25
N GLY A 31 20.10 -12.38 9.57
CA GLY A 31 19.43 -13.67 9.83
C GLY A 31 18.06 -13.63 10.53
N ALA A 32 17.05 -14.12 9.79
CA ALA A 32 15.89 -14.93 10.20
C ALA A 32 15.03 -14.55 11.43
N THR A 33 13.75 -14.23 11.13
CA THR A 33 12.47 -14.62 11.76
C THR A 33 12.20 -14.37 13.26
N LYS A 34 11.18 -13.55 13.58
CA LYS A 34 9.85 -13.95 14.12
C LYS A 34 9.17 -12.83 14.94
N GLY A 35 7.93 -12.50 14.57
CA GLY A 35 6.75 -12.36 15.44
C GLY A 35 6.72 -11.27 16.52
N SER A 36 5.94 -10.22 16.26
CA SER A 36 5.34 -9.34 17.27
C SER A 36 3.89 -9.08 16.83
N ASP A 37 2.91 -9.14 17.74
CA ASP A 37 1.47 -8.99 17.48
C ASP A 37 1.12 -7.69 16.73
N ALA A 38 1.26 -7.77 15.41
CA ALA A 38 1.14 -6.72 14.43
C ALA A 38 0.59 -7.38 13.17
N LEU A 39 -0.32 -6.68 12.49
CA LEU A 39 -0.90 -6.99 11.19
C LEU A 39 0.06 -7.88 10.37
N ASP A 40 -0.34 -9.14 10.13
CA ASP A 40 0.52 -10.20 9.58
C ASP A 40 0.88 -9.90 8.13
N ILE A 41 1.82 -8.97 7.92
CA ILE A 41 2.43 -8.69 6.62
C ILE A 41 3.37 -9.85 6.32
N THR A 42 2.78 -10.96 5.90
CA THR A 42 3.50 -12.13 5.39
C THR A 42 3.96 -11.83 3.97
N ASP A 43 5.27 -11.81 3.78
CA ASP A 43 5.93 -11.80 2.47
C ASP A 43 5.62 -10.60 1.56
N ALA A 44 5.73 -9.38 2.11
CA ALA A 44 5.71 -8.19 1.27
C ALA A 44 6.90 -8.15 0.29
N ARG A 45 6.60 -8.13 -1.01
CA ARG A 45 7.58 -7.97 -2.09
C ARG A 45 7.31 -6.66 -2.80
N CYS A 46 7.96 -5.60 -2.36
CA CYS A 46 7.74 -4.25 -2.86
C CYS A 46 9.07 -3.58 -3.22
N ASN A 47 9.04 -2.73 -4.24
CA ASN A 47 10.20 -1.91 -4.61
C ASN A 47 9.99 -0.41 -4.31
N SER A 48 8.84 -0.05 -3.74
CA SER A 48 8.53 1.28 -3.21
C SER A 48 7.84 1.13 -1.85
N GLU A 49 8.37 1.84 -0.87
CA GLU A 49 7.82 1.91 0.49
C GLU A 49 6.53 2.74 0.53
N GLU A 50 6.47 3.82 -0.27
CA GLU A 50 5.26 4.65 -0.40
C GLU A 50 4.07 3.82 -0.91
N LEU A 51 4.29 2.96 -1.92
CA LEU A 51 3.24 2.09 -2.43
C LEU A 51 2.83 1.03 -1.40
N LEU A 52 3.77 0.51 -0.61
CA LEU A 52 3.45 -0.42 0.49
C LEU A 52 2.57 0.24 1.54
N GLN A 53 2.86 1.49 1.91
CA GLN A 53 2.06 2.25 2.86
C GLN A 53 0.63 2.45 2.32
N ILE A 54 0.51 2.92 1.08
CA ILE A 54 -0.80 3.10 0.42
C ILE A 54 -1.60 1.79 0.43
N MET A 55 -0.96 0.66 0.11
CA MET A 55 -1.63 -0.64 0.12
C MET A 55 -2.08 -1.03 1.53
N THR A 56 -1.22 -0.91 2.52
CA THR A 56 -1.52 -1.32 3.91
C THR A 56 -2.65 -0.48 4.51
N GLU A 57 -2.74 0.80 4.16
CA GLU A 57 -3.80 1.71 4.63
C GLU A 57 -5.15 1.49 3.93
N ASN A 58 -5.15 0.93 2.71
CA ASN A 58 -6.36 0.84 1.87
C ASN A 58 -6.90 -0.58 1.66
N ILE A 59 -6.18 -1.62 2.10
CA ILE A 59 -6.71 -2.98 2.11
C ILE A 59 -7.78 -3.11 3.21
N SER A 60 -8.92 -3.67 2.83
CA SER A 60 -10.08 -3.91 3.70
C SER A 60 -10.68 -5.29 3.40
N ALA A 61 -11.62 -5.76 4.23
CA ALA A 61 -12.28 -7.06 4.04
C ALA A 61 -13.01 -7.20 2.69
N ASP A 62 -13.42 -6.10 2.04
CA ASP A 62 -14.00 -6.12 0.70
C ASP A 62 -12.89 -6.00 -0.37
N VAL A 63 -12.60 -7.12 -1.03
CA VAL A 63 -11.59 -7.22 -2.09
C VAL A 63 -11.86 -6.27 -3.26
N LYS A 64 -13.14 -6.08 -3.63
CA LYS A 64 -13.50 -5.19 -4.74
C LYS A 64 -13.18 -3.75 -4.36
N GLN A 65 -13.62 -3.32 -3.17
CA GLN A 65 -13.36 -1.96 -2.68
C GLN A 65 -11.87 -1.69 -2.47
N SER A 66 -11.14 -2.66 -1.92
CA SER A 66 -9.69 -2.56 -1.70
C SER A 66 -8.95 -2.27 -3.00
N ARG A 67 -9.29 -2.97 -4.08
CA ARG A 67 -8.70 -2.76 -5.40
C ARG A 67 -8.89 -1.32 -5.89
N PHE A 68 -10.12 -0.78 -5.80
CA PHE A 68 -10.42 0.57 -6.26
C PHE A 68 -9.72 1.64 -5.42
N LYS A 69 -9.76 1.51 -4.09
CA LYS A 69 -9.12 2.48 -3.18
C LYS A 69 -7.60 2.54 -3.36
N ILE A 70 -6.95 1.38 -3.46
CA ILE A 70 -5.49 1.34 -3.68
C ILE A 70 -5.13 1.98 -5.02
N MET A 71 -5.90 1.71 -6.08
CA MET A 71 -5.68 2.30 -7.40
C MET A 71 -5.80 3.82 -7.34
N GLU A 72 -6.92 4.34 -6.84
CA GLU A 72 -7.17 5.78 -6.75
C GLU A 72 -6.11 6.48 -5.89
N ALA A 73 -5.75 5.90 -4.74
CA ALA A 73 -4.73 6.47 -3.85
C ALA A 73 -3.33 6.45 -4.47
N ALA A 74 -2.96 5.37 -5.17
CA ALA A 74 -1.66 5.27 -5.85
C ALA A 74 -1.56 6.26 -7.01
N GLU A 75 -2.61 6.39 -7.83
CA GLU A 75 -2.65 7.36 -8.92
C GLU A 75 -2.61 8.80 -8.41
N ALA A 76 -3.32 9.09 -7.32
CA ALA A 76 -3.34 10.43 -6.72
C ALA A 76 -2.01 10.83 -6.08
N GLN A 77 -1.31 9.89 -5.43
CA GLN A 77 -0.08 10.20 -4.67
C GLN A 77 1.19 10.03 -5.49
N LEU A 78 1.28 8.97 -6.31
CA LEU A 78 2.50 8.60 -7.05
C LEU A 78 2.44 9.01 -8.53
N GLY A 79 1.23 9.27 -9.05
CA GLY A 79 1.00 9.61 -10.44
C GLY A 79 1.17 8.44 -11.42
N GLY A 80 0.69 8.63 -12.64
CA GLY A 80 0.62 7.57 -13.66
C GLY A 80 -0.60 6.67 -13.45
N ASN A 81 -0.72 5.62 -14.27
CA ASN A 81 -1.84 4.69 -14.20
C ASN A 81 -1.43 3.46 -13.40
N PHE A 82 -2.23 3.06 -12.42
CA PHE A 82 -1.96 1.87 -11.62
C PHE A 82 -2.98 0.78 -11.91
N ASN A 83 -2.50 -0.45 -11.93
CA ASN A 83 -3.35 -1.63 -11.92
C ASN A 83 -3.15 -2.36 -10.59
N VAL A 84 -4.26 -2.73 -9.97
CA VAL A 84 -4.29 -3.47 -8.72
C VAL A 84 -5.05 -4.77 -8.92
N ILE A 85 -4.54 -5.87 -8.38
CA ILE A 85 -5.19 -7.18 -8.37
C ILE A 85 -5.24 -7.62 -6.91
N CYS A 86 -6.42 -7.91 -6.40
CA CYS A 86 -6.59 -8.44 -5.05
C CYS A 86 -7.44 -9.72 -5.10
N ALA A 87 -7.13 -10.69 -4.25
CA ALA A 87 -7.88 -11.93 -4.12
C ALA A 87 -7.86 -12.46 -2.68
N ASN A 88 -8.90 -13.19 -2.30
CA ASN A 88 -8.88 -14.03 -1.11
C ASN A 88 -8.07 -15.29 -1.45
N GLY A 89 -6.81 -15.36 -1.00
CA GLY A 89 -5.87 -16.43 -1.31
C GLY A 89 -4.86 -16.10 -2.41
N ASP A 90 -4.17 -17.13 -2.89
CA ASP A 90 -3.03 -16.98 -3.79
C ASP A 90 -3.44 -16.84 -5.27
N PHE A 91 -2.64 -16.06 -6.00
CA PHE A 91 -2.75 -15.94 -7.45
C PHE A 91 -1.36 -15.82 -8.07
N SER A 92 -1.27 -16.22 -9.35
CA SER A 92 -0.07 -16.03 -10.16
C SER A 92 -0.33 -14.97 -11.21
N TYR A 93 0.57 -13.98 -11.30
CA TYR A 93 0.48 -12.91 -12.28
C TYR A 93 1.88 -12.50 -12.71
N ILE A 94 2.07 -12.29 -14.01
CA ILE A 94 3.35 -11.88 -14.60
C ILE A 94 3.15 -10.53 -15.29
N THR A 95 3.97 -9.55 -14.92
CA THR A 95 4.00 -8.25 -15.57
C THR A 95 5.43 -7.70 -15.59
N SER A 96 5.70 -6.83 -16.57
CA SER A 96 6.94 -6.06 -16.63
C SER A 96 6.59 -4.63 -16.26
N THR A 97 7.13 -4.15 -15.15
CA THR A 97 6.84 -2.82 -14.60
C THR A 97 8.03 -2.34 -13.79
N ARG A 98 8.25 -1.03 -13.76
CA ARG A 98 9.29 -0.40 -12.95
C ARG A 98 8.90 -0.20 -11.48
N LEU A 99 7.61 -0.24 -11.15
CA LEU A 99 7.09 0.08 -9.81
C LEU A 99 5.99 -0.90 -9.43
N TYR A 100 6.18 -1.63 -8.34
CA TYR A 100 5.24 -2.64 -7.87
C TYR A 100 5.32 -2.90 -6.37
N CYS A 101 4.23 -3.45 -5.83
CA CYS A 101 4.18 -3.97 -4.48
C CYS A 101 3.20 -5.14 -4.41
N LEU A 102 3.65 -6.25 -3.83
CA LEU A 102 2.85 -7.41 -3.49
C LEU A 102 2.83 -7.50 -1.96
N THR A 103 1.66 -7.48 -1.34
CA THR A 103 1.53 -7.65 0.10
C THR A 103 0.29 -8.46 0.43
N THR A 104 0.33 -9.13 1.57
CA THR A 104 -0.80 -9.88 2.11
C THR A 104 -1.24 -9.20 3.40
N LEU A 105 -2.53 -8.93 3.51
CA LEU A 105 -3.14 -8.46 4.74
C LEU A 105 -4.25 -9.43 5.14
N GLU A 106 -4.12 -10.02 6.32
CA GLU A 106 -5.04 -11.07 6.80
C GLU A 106 -5.11 -12.23 5.79
N ASN A 107 -6.21 -12.32 5.02
CA ASN A 107 -6.44 -13.34 3.99
C ASN A 107 -6.54 -12.75 2.58
N ILE A 108 -6.21 -11.47 2.41
CA ILE A 108 -6.31 -10.74 1.14
C ILE A 108 -4.91 -10.46 0.63
N LYS A 109 -4.55 -11.12 -0.47
CA LYS A 109 -3.31 -10.85 -1.19
C LYS A 109 -3.60 -9.80 -2.25
N CYS A 110 -2.82 -8.73 -2.25
CA CYS A 110 -2.93 -7.66 -3.23
C CYS A 110 -1.60 -7.44 -3.95
N TYR A 111 -1.68 -7.20 -5.25
CA TYR A 111 -0.57 -6.83 -6.13
C TYR A 111 -0.92 -5.53 -6.85
N ALA A 112 -0.18 -4.47 -6.55
CA ALA A 112 -0.29 -3.18 -7.23
C ALA A 112 0.95 -2.95 -8.09
N PHE A 113 0.76 -2.41 -9.29
CA PHE A 113 1.86 -2.07 -10.19
C PHE A 113 1.51 -0.92 -11.12
N LEU A 114 2.54 -0.18 -11.53
CA LEU A 114 2.40 0.88 -12.52
C LEU A 114 2.13 0.24 -13.89
N ALA A 115 0.99 0.59 -14.49
CA ALA A 115 0.61 0.23 -15.84
C ALA A 115 1.29 1.20 -16.82
N GLU A 116 2.47 0.82 -17.29
CA GLU A 116 3.10 1.52 -18.41
C GLU A 116 2.20 1.36 -19.63
N GLY A 117 1.61 2.48 -20.06
CA GLY A 117 0.82 2.53 -21.28
C GLY A 117 1.70 2.09 -22.45
N LYS A 118 1.37 0.95 -23.05
CA LYS A 118 1.89 0.63 -24.38
C LYS A 118 1.38 1.75 -25.29
N LEU A 119 2.27 2.67 -25.68
CA LEU A 119 2.10 3.43 -26.91
C LEU A 119 1.58 2.45 -27.95
N ASP A 120 0.37 2.69 -28.45
CA ASP A 120 -0.34 1.73 -29.29
C ASP A 120 0.58 1.35 -30.46
N ARG A 121 1.01 0.08 -30.50
CA ARG A 121 1.88 -0.42 -31.57
C ARG A 121 1.21 -0.32 -32.94
N ARG A 122 -0.09 -0.01 -33.01
CA ARG A 122 -0.80 0.34 -34.25
C ARG A 122 -0.46 1.73 -34.80
N LEU A 123 0.02 2.66 -33.95
CA LEU A 123 0.42 4.01 -34.38
C LEU A 123 1.87 4.10 -34.91
N LEU A 124 2.63 2.99 -34.85
CA LEU A 124 4.00 2.89 -35.38
C LEU A 124 4.07 2.08 -36.69
N LYS A 125 2.93 1.82 -37.33
CA LYS A 125 2.87 1.25 -38.68
C LYS A 125 2.63 2.37 -39.69
N HIS A 126 3.68 3.12 -40.02
CA HIS A 126 3.74 3.94 -41.23
C HIS A 126 4.96 3.52 -42.06
#